data_AF-A0A968TBL6-F1
#
_entry.id   AF-A0A968TBL6-F1
#
_cell.length_a   1.000
_cell.length_b   1.000
_cell.length_c   1.000
_cell.angle_alpha   90.00
_cell.angle_beta   90.00
_cell.angle_gamma   90.00
#
_symmetry.space_group_name_H-M   'P 1'
#
loop_
_entity.id
_entity.type
_entity.pdbx_description
1 polymer ?
#
loop_
_entity_poly.entity_id
_entity_poly.type
_entity_poly.pdbx_seq_one_letter_code
_entity_poly.pdbx_strand_id
1 'polypeptide(L)'
;MDERQATAIAARLERLLGDRDFDPQSLQPSLVGGQPAGQAGDHILFVLDESVSPSLDQNHELMAIKWVNNLRLAFALEPLDLVAAQQEMYGILETSDEFHGLASWYGPYFHGRLTANGETYDQEAFTAAHPSLPFNTYLKVTNLETDESAIVRINDRGPYIPPRTLDLSRGVARCLNSKEAGVVPYRAVIMEPYATVAGDRADQNM
;
A
#
# COMPACT_ATOMS: atom_id res chain seq x y z
N MET A 1 -0.24 10.93 -19.41
CA MET A 1 -1.61 10.47 -19.69
C MET A 1 -1.96 10.77 -21.14
N ASP A 2 -2.20 9.72 -21.93
CA ASP A 2 -2.67 9.84 -23.32
C ASP A 2 -4.12 10.35 -23.34
N GLU A 3 -4.49 11.16 -24.34
CA GLU A 3 -5.81 11.78 -24.47
C GLU A 3 -6.92 10.73 -24.53
N ARG A 4 -6.65 9.57 -25.14
CA ARG A 4 -7.58 8.44 -25.22
C ARG A 4 -7.90 7.82 -23.85
N GLN A 5 -6.90 7.73 -22.97
CA GLN A 5 -7.10 7.20 -21.62
C GLN A 5 -7.90 8.18 -20.76
N ALA A 6 -7.62 9.48 -20.88
CA ALA A 6 -8.40 10.53 -20.22
C ALA A 6 -9.88 10.44 -20.60
N THR A 7 -10.18 10.31 -21.90
CA THR A 7 -11.56 10.15 -22.40
C THR A 7 -12.20 8.86 -21.88
N ALA A 8 -11.47 7.74 -21.82
CA ALA A 8 -12.01 6.48 -21.33
C ALA A 8 -12.35 6.53 -19.83
N ILE A 9 -11.52 7.17 -19.01
CA ILE A 9 -11.78 7.38 -17.58
C ILE A 9 -13.01 8.29 -17.41
N ALA A 10 -13.08 9.40 -18.15
CA ALA A 10 -14.22 10.31 -18.12
C ALA A 10 -15.53 9.59 -18.47
N ALA A 11 -15.55 8.79 -19.54
CA ALA A 11 -16.73 8.02 -19.94
C ALA A 11 -17.17 6.98 -18.90
N ARG A 12 -16.23 6.39 -18.14
CA ARG A 12 -16.55 5.47 -17.03
C ARG A 12 -17.15 6.23 -15.84
N LEU A 13 -16.59 7.38 -15.50
CA LEU A 13 -17.10 8.25 -14.44
C LEU A 13 -18.50 8.78 -14.77
N GLU A 14 -18.74 9.24 -16.00
CA GLU A 14 -20.06 9.68 -16.47
C GLU A 14 -21.10 8.56 -16.36
N ARG A 15 -20.72 7.32 -16.70
CA ARG A 15 -21.62 6.16 -16.57
C ARG A 15 -21.97 5.88 -15.12
N LEU A 16 -20.99 5.93 -14.21
CA LEU A 16 -21.23 5.74 -12.77
C LEU A 16 -22.09 6.84 -12.17
N LEU A 17 -21.84 8.10 -12.55
CA LEU A 17 -22.65 9.24 -12.12
C LEU A 17 -24.09 9.18 -12.64
N GLY A 18 -24.31 8.50 -13.76
CA GLY A 18 -25.65 8.26 -14.30
C GLY A 18 -26.40 7.11 -13.64
N ASP A 19 -25.71 6.27 -12.85
CA ASP A 19 -26.31 5.18 -12.10
C ASP A 19 -26.99 5.71 -10.83
N ARG A 20 -28.27 5.37 -10.65
CA ARG A 20 -29.06 5.84 -9.50
C ARG A 20 -28.74 5.08 -8.22
N ASP A 21 -28.16 3.89 -8.35
CA ASP A 21 -27.80 3.02 -7.23
C ASP A 21 -26.32 3.18 -6.85
N PHE A 22 -25.60 4.12 -7.47
CA PHE A 22 -24.22 4.42 -7.13
C PHE A 22 -24.11 4.95 -5.69
N ASP A 23 -23.38 4.21 -4.86
CA ASP A 23 -22.97 4.63 -3.53
C ASP A 23 -21.55 5.24 -3.58
N PRO A 24 -21.38 6.54 -3.36
CA PRO A 24 -20.07 7.18 -3.32
C PRO A 24 -19.13 6.58 -2.25
N GLN A 25 -19.64 5.97 -1.19
CA GLN A 25 -18.80 5.38 -0.15
C GLN A 25 -18.02 4.17 -0.65
N SER A 26 -18.49 3.52 -1.72
CA SER A 26 -17.84 2.38 -2.38
C SER A 26 -16.56 2.77 -3.17
N LEU A 27 -16.21 4.06 -3.22
CA LEU A 27 -14.98 4.54 -3.84
C LEU A 27 -13.75 4.14 -3.02
N GLN A 28 -12.97 3.21 -3.56
CA GLN A 28 -11.79 2.67 -2.91
C GLN A 28 -10.65 2.34 -3.89
N PRO A 29 -9.40 2.39 -3.44
CA PRO A 29 -8.29 1.82 -4.20
C PRO A 29 -8.39 0.28 -4.24
N SER A 30 -7.80 -0.32 -5.26
CA SER A 30 -7.78 -1.78 -5.48
C SER A 30 -6.55 -2.20 -6.27
N LEU A 31 -6.37 -3.52 -6.43
CA LEU A 31 -5.44 -4.10 -7.38
C LEU A 31 -6.20 -4.85 -8.48
N VAL A 32 -5.93 -4.53 -9.75
CA VAL A 32 -6.47 -5.24 -10.91
C VAL A 32 -5.32 -5.90 -11.66
N GLY A 33 -5.24 -7.23 -11.61
CA GLY A 33 -4.10 -7.95 -12.20
C GLY A 33 -2.75 -7.57 -11.61
N GLY A 34 -2.73 -7.16 -10.32
CA GLY A 34 -1.53 -6.67 -9.63
C GLY A 34 -1.19 -5.20 -9.90
N GLN A 35 -1.95 -4.50 -10.75
CA GLN A 35 -1.75 -3.09 -11.02
C GLN A 35 -2.64 -2.23 -10.12
N PRO A 36 -2.14 -1.13 -9.53
CA PRO A 36 -2.94 -0.22 -8.72
C PRO A 36 -4.11 0.38 -9.52
N ALA A 37 -5.28 0.40 -8.91
CA ALA A 37 -6.52 0.80 -9.55
C ALA A 37 -7.43 1.57 -8.58
N GLY A 38 -8.43 2.24 -9.14
CA GLY A 38 -9.56 2.79 -8.39
C GLY A 38 -10.84 2.09 -8.84
N GLN A 39 -11.72 1.81 -7.88
CA GLN A 39 -13.02 1.19 -8.15
C GLN A 39 -14.15 1.85 -7.36
N ALA A 40 -15.36 1.61 -7.81
CA ALA A 40 -16.62 1.96 -7.15
C ALA A 40 -17.50 0.70 -7.15
N GLY A 41 -17.59 0.01 -6.01
CA GLY A 41 -18.21 -1.33 -5.96
C GLY A 41 -17.52 -2.27 -6.96
N ASP A 42 -18.30 -2.89 -7.84
CA ASP A 42 -17.79 -3.81 -8.88
C ASP A 42 -17.25 -3.10 -10.14
N HIS A 43 -17.28 -1.76 -10.17
CA HIS A 43 -16.88 -0.99 -11.33
C HIS A 43 -15.44 -0.48 -11.23
N ILE A 44 -14.57 -0.98 -12.11
CA ILE A 44 -13.22 -0.46 -12.28
C ILE A 44 -13.28 0.91 -12.99
N LEU A 45 -12.77 1.93 -12.30
CA LEU A 45 -12.69 3.31 -12.82
C LEU A 45 -11.47 3.48 -13.71
N PHE A 46 -10.31 3.17 -13.14
CA PHE A 46 -9.01 3.30 -13.78
C PHE A 46 -8.07 2.23 -13.26
N VAL A 47 -7.08 1.90 -14.08
CA VAL A 47 -5.94 1.07 -13.73
C VAL A 47 -4.71 1.87 -14.09
N LEU A 48 -3.73 1.91 -13.19
CA LEU A 48 -2.46 2.57 -13.39
C LEU A 48 -1.47 1.51 -13.85
N ASP A 49 -1.20 1.50 -15.14
CA ASP A 49 -0.12 0.73 -15.74
C ASP A 49 1.01 1.68 -16.22
N GLU A 50 2.11 1.11 -16.69
CA GLU A 50 3.26 1.85 -17.21
C GLU A 50 2.91 2.83 -18.35
N SER A 51 1.80 2.62 -19.06
CA SER A 51 1.34 3.51 -20.14
C SER A 51 0.62 4.76 -19.62
N VAL A 52 0.00 4.68 -18.44
CA VAL A 52 -0.75 5.78 -17.82
C VAL A 52 0.20 6.78 -17.14
N SER A 53 1.25 6.27 -16.49
CA SER A 53 2.27 7.08 -15.81
C SER A 53 3.68 6.53 -16.04
N PRO A 54 4.34 6.95 -17.15
CA PRO A 54 5.68 6.51 -17.49
C PRO A 54 6.77 7.10 -16.59
N SER A 55 6.43 8.00 -15.65
CA SER A 55 7.41 8.53 -14.70
C SER A 55 7.71 7.48 -13.63
N LEU A 56 8.84 6.80 -13.80
CA LEU A 56 9.43 5.82 -12.87
C LEU A 56 9.70 6.35 -11.45
N ASP A 57 9.56 7.66 -11.23
CA ASP A 57 9.78 8.30 -9.93
C ASP A 57 8.53 8.37 -9.03
N GLN A 58 7.36 7.92 -9.51
CA GLN A 58 6.11 7.99 -8.75
C GLN A 58 5.59 6.60 -8.40
N ASN A 59 5.41 6.34 -7.11
CA ASN A 59 4.73 5.14 -6.62
C ASN A 59 3.27 5.13 -7.10
N HIS A 60 2.91 4.15 -7.93
CA HIS A 60 1.57 4.04 -8.52
C HIS A 60 0.48 3.71 -7.49
N GLU A 61 0.80 3.04 -6.40
CA GLU A 61 -0.16 2.80 -5.31
C GLU A 61 -0.55 4.12 -4.63
N LEU A 62 0.43 4.96 -4.27
CA LEU A 62 0.16 6.31 -3.75
C LEU A 62 -0.65 7.15 -4.73
N MET A 63 -0.39 7.01 -6.02
CA MET A 63 -1.13 7.73 -7.05
C MET A 63 -2.59 7.26 -7.14
N ALA A 64 -2.85 5.94 -7.11
CA ALA A 64 -4.20 5.38 -7.07
C ALA A 64 -4.96 5.89 -5.85
N ILE A 65 -4.33 5.83 -4.67
CA ILE A 65 -4.92 6.31 -3.42
C ILE A 65 -5.27 7.80 -3.52
N LYS A 66 -4.34 8.61 -4.03
CA LYS A 66 -4.57 10.05 -4.23
C LYS A 66 -5.73 10.32 -5.18
N TRP A 67 -5.82 9.58 -6.29
CA TRP A 67 -6.89 9.76 -7.28
C TRP A 67 -8.25 9.34 -6.72
N VAL A 68 -8.31 8.23 -5.99
CA VAL A 68 -9.53 7.82 -5.27
C VAL A 68 -9.92 8.87 -4.24
N ASN A 69 -8.99 9.37 -3.42
CA ASN A 69 -9.30 10.39 -2.43
C ASN A 69 -9.77 11.71 -3.06
N ASN A 70 -9.24 12.09 -4.23
CA ASN A 70 -9.78 13.23 -4.97
C ASN A 70 -11.23 13.01 -5.42
N LEU A 71 -11.58 11.79 -5.85
CA LEU A 71 -12.97 11.46 -6.18
C LEU A 71 -13.85 11.49 -4.93
N ARG A 72 -13.41 10.90 -3.81
CA ARG A 72 -14.12 10.96 -2.53
C ARG A 72 -14.44 12.39 -2.11
N LEU A 73 -13.44 13.28 -2.18
CA LEU A 73 -13.61 14.71 -1.90
C LEU A 73 -14.60 15.39 -2.85
N ALA A 74 -14.60 15.03 -4.14
CA ALA A 74 -15.58 15.55 -5.10
C ALA A 74 -17.03 15.15 -4.75
N PHE A 75 -17.22 14.05 -4.02
CA PHE A 75 -18.51 13.62 -3.44
C PHE A 75 -18.70 14.05 -1.98
N ALA A 76 -17.90 14.99 -1.47
CA ALA A 76 -17.93 15.47 -0.09
C ALA A 76 -17.75 14.35 0.96
N LEU A 77 -16.98 13.32 0.63
CA LEU A 77 -16.55 12.28 1.56
C LEU A 77 -15.17 12.59 2.14
N GLU A 78 -14.95 12.13 3.36
CA GLU A 78 -13.61 12.13 3.95
C GLU A 78 -12.65 11.25 3.13
N PRO A 79 -11.41 11.71 2.91
CA PRO A 79 -10.38 10.88 2.28
C PRO A 79 -10.01 9.71 3.20
N LEU A 80 -9.64 8.59 2.60
CA LEU A 80 -9.05 7.47 3.32
C LEU A 80 -7.65 7.87 3.76
N ASP A 81 -7.29 7.57 5.00
CA ASP A 81 -5.88 7.59 5.42
C ASP A 81 -5.09 6.50 4.67
N LEU A 82 -3.76 6.58 4.75
CA LEU A 82 -2.89 5.69 3.98
C LEU A 82 -3.09 4.22 4.33
N VAL A 83 -3.24 3.88 5.61
CA VAL A 83 -3.39 2.49 6.06
C VAL A 83 -4.75 1.95 5.63
N ALA A 84 -5.83 2.69 5.87
CA ALA A 84 -7.18 2.29 5.45
C ALA A 84 -7.24 2.09 3.93
N ALA A 85 -6.62 3.00 3.16
CA ALA A 85 -6.54 2.88 1.71
C ALA A 85 -5.75 1.63 1.28
N GLN A 86 -4.63 1.32 1.94
CA GLN A 86 -3.84 0.12 1.64
C GLN A 86 -4.56 -1.18 2.06
N GLN A 87 -5.33 -1.18 3.15
CA GLN A 87 -6.16 -2.32 3.56
C GLN A 87 -7.20 -2.67 2.48
N GLU A 88 -7.91 -1.67 1.97
CA GLU A 88 -8.83 -1.85 0.84
C GLU A 88 -8.11 -2.31 -0.42
N MET A 89 -6.96 -1.70 -0.74
CA MET A 89 -6.19 -2.02 -1.93
C MET A 89 -5.73 -3.48 -1.97
N TYR A 90 -5.18 -3.98 -0.85
CA TYR A 90 -4.61 -5.33 -0.78
C TYR A 90 -5.62 -6.39 -0.29
N GLY A 91 -6.77 -5.98 0.23
CA GLY A 91 -7.77 -6.89 0.77
C GLY A 91 -7.34 -7.55 2.09
N ILE A 92 -6.70 -6.80 2.98
CA ILE A 92 -6.08 -7.33 4.21
C ILE A 92 -6.50 -6.57 5.47
N LEU A 93 -6.45 -7.25 6.61
CA LEU A 93 -6.79 -6.74 7.94
C LEU A 93 -5.67 -7.00 8.95
N GLU A 94 -5.69 -6.22 10.03
CA GLU A 94 -4.78 -6.41 11.16
C GLU A 94 -5.11 -7.68 11.94
N THR A 95 -4.08 -8.42 12.29
CA THR A 95 -4.14 -9.52 13.26
C THR A 95 -3.81 -9.01 14.68
N SER A 96 -3.78 -9.93 15.66
CA SER A 96 -3.25 -9.64 17.00
C SER A 96 -1.72 -9.81 17.10
N ASP A 97 -1.07 -10.32 16.05
CA ASP A 97 0.36 -10.61 16.08
C ASP A 97 1.18 -9.35 15.80
N GLU A 98 1.89 -8.88 16.82
CA GLU A 98 2.71 -7.68 16.74
C GLU A 98 4.12 -7.88 17.28
N PHE A 99 5.03 -7.02 16.82
CA PHE A 99 6.41 -6.96 17.31
C PHE A 99 6.98 -5.55 17.18
N HIS A 100 8.11 -5.33 17.86
CA HIS A 100 8.78 -4.03 17.92
C HIS A 100 10.26 -4.17 17.57
N GLY A 101 10.86 -3.06 17.15
CA GLY A 101 12.29 -3.01 16.94
C GLY A 101 12.75 -1.66 16.43
N LEU A 102 13.92 -1.68 15.79
CA LEU A 102 14.49 -0.53 15.11
C LEU A 102 14.46 -0.77 13.60
N ALA A 103 13.84 0.17 12.89
CA ALA A 103 13.77 0.18 11.44
C ALA A 103 14.83 1.14 10.89
N SER A 104 15.47 0.77 9.79
CA SER A 104 16.13 1.73 8.91
C SER A 104 15.54 1.70 7.51
N TRP A 105 16.23 2.27 6.53
CA TRP A 105 15.82 2.20 5.14
C TRP A 105 17.01 2.03 4.19
N TYR A 106 16.78 1.36 3.07
CA TYR A 106 17.83 1.10 2.08
C TYR A 106 18.16 2.35 1.26
N GLY A 107 19.43 2.75 1.27
CA GLY A 107 19.94 3.84 0.44
C GLY A 107 19.71 3.62 -1.08
N PRO A 108 19.78 4.69 -1.89
CA PRO A 108 19.39 4.66 -3.31
C PRO A 108 20.24 3.72 -4.19
N TYR A 109 21.41 3.30 -3.70
CA TYR A 109 22.35 2.41 -4.41
C TYR A 109 21.76 1.03 -4.77
N PHE A 110 20.75 0.58 -4.02
CA PHE A 110 20.14 -0.73 -4.24
C PHE A 110 19.09 -0.73 -5.35
N HIS A 111 18.58 0.44 -5.75
CA HIS A 111 17.50 0.53 -6.74
C HIS A 111 17.86 -0.18 -8.05
N GLY A 112 16.92 -0.96 -8.59
CA GLY A 112 17.11 -1.73 -9.83
C GLY A 112 17.88 -3.04 -9.65
N ARG A 113 18.30 -3.41 -8.43
CA ARG A 113 18.92 -4.70 -8.14
C ARG A 113 17.88 -5.73 -7.73
N LEU A 114 18.24 -7.01 -7.83
CA LEU A 114 17.38 -8.07 -7.32
C LEU A 114 17.39 -8.11 -5.78
N THR A 115 16.21 -8.27 -5.19
CA THR A 115 16.01 -8.64 -3.79
C THR A 115 16.22 -10.14 -3.59
N ALA A 116 16.22 -10.59 -2.34
CA ALA A 116 16.33 -12.00 -1.99
C ALA A 116 15.16 -12.88 -2.49
N ASN A 117 13.99 -12.31 -2.78
CA ASN A 117 12.89 -13.05 -3.40
C ASN A 117 12.92 -13.06 -4.94
N GLY A 118 13.89 -12.37 -5.55
CA GLY A 118 14.10 -12.30 -7.00
C GLY A 118 13.35 -11.17 -7.71
N GLU A 119 12.62 -10.32 -7.00
CA GLU A 119 12.02 -9.09 -7.55
C GLU A 119 13.09 -8.01 -7.75
N THR A 120 12.89 -7.12 -8.72
CA THR A 120 13.70 -5.90 -8.83
C THR A 120 13.29 -4.94 -7.73
N TYR A 121 14.23 -4.53 -6.88
CA TYR A 121 14.01 -3.55 -5.83
C TYR A 121 13.67 -2.18 -6.43
N ASP A 122 12.45 -1.74 -6.14
CA ASP A 122 12.00 -0.38 -6.31
C ASP A 122 12.06 0.36 -4.97
N GLN A 123 12.84 1.44 -4.92
CA GLN A 123 13.01 2.24 -3.72
C GLN A 123 11.74 3.02 -3.36
N GLU A 124 10.81 3.19 -4.30
CA GLU A 124 9.56 3.89 -4.11
C GLU A 124 8.40 2.96 -3.71
N ALA A 125 8.50 1.65 -3.95
CA ALA A 125 7.47 0.66 -3.64
C ALA A 125 7.29 0.45 -2.12
N PHE A 126 6.10 -0.02 -1.70
CA PHE A 126 5.81 -0.35 -0.30
C PHE A 126 6.37 -1.72 0.10
N THR A 127 7.69 -1.81 0.14
CA THR A 127 8.41 -3.05 0.45
C THR A 127 9.38 -2.87 1.61
N ALA A 128 9.71 -3.97 2.26
CA ALA A 128 10.70 -4.02 3.33
C ALA A 128 11.46 -5.35 3.31
N ALA A 129 12.62 -5.35 3.96
CA ALA A 129 13.36 -6.55 4.29
C ALA A 129 13.19 -6.91 5.76
N HIS A 130 13.12 -8.22 6.01
CA HIS A 130 13.15 -8.77 7.35
C HIS A 130 14.01 -10.05 7.38
N PRO A 131 14.72 -10.38 8.49
CA PRO A 131 15.66 -11.51 8.52
C PRO A 131 15.01 -12.89 8.27
N SER A 132 13.81 -13.13 8.81
CA SER A 132 13.19 -14.46 8.83
C SER A 132 11.72 -14.55 8.41
N LEU A 133 10.94 -13.47 8.47
CA LEU A 133 9.56 -13.46 8.02
C LEU A 133 9.40 -14.04 6.60
N PRO A 134 8.35 -14.83 6.34
CA PRO A 134 8.03 -15.31 5.01
C PRO A 134 7.98 -14.16 3.99
N PHE A 135 8.39 -14.45 2.76
CA PHE A 135 8.13 -13.49 1.69
C PHE A 135 6.62 -13.35 1.48
N ASN A 136 6.20 -12.16 1.09
CA ASN A 136 4.80 -11.75 0.95
C ASN A 136 4.01 -11.64 2.27
N THR A 137 4.68 -11.69 3.43
CA THR A 137 4.08 -11.19 4.67
C THR A 137 3.85 -9.68 4.55
N TYR A 138 2.64 -9.22 4.89
CA TYR A 138 2.30 -7.81 4.98
C TYR A 138 2.37 -7.34 6.42
N LEU A 139 2.91 -6.15 6.65
CA LEU A 139 3.04 -5.54 7.96
C LEU A 139 2.46 -4.13 7.94
N LYS A 140 1.57 -3.78 8.87
CA LYS A 140 1.33 -2.38 9.22
C LYS A 140 2.47 -1.92 10.12
N VAL A 141 3.34 -1.06 9.61
CA VAL A 141 4.47 -0.49 10.35
C VAL A 141 4.10 0.90 10.83
N THR A 142 4.22 1.14 12.13
CA THR A 142 4.04 2.45 12.77
C THR A 142 5.40 2.96 13.27
N ASN A 143 5.78 4.17 12.89
CA ASN A 143 6.90 4.86 13.50
C ASN A 143 6.47 5.44 14.86
N LEU A 144 7.12 5.01 15.95
CA LEU A 144 6.74 5.39 17.31
C LEU A 144 7.15 6.82 17.69
N GLU A 145 7.94 7.50 16.86
CA GLU A 145 8.32 8.90 17.07
C GLU A 145 7.31 9.88 16.45
N THR A 146 6.58 9.45 15.42
CA THR A 146 5.70 10.31 14.63
C THR A 146 4.25 9.84 14.60
N ASP A 147 3.97 8.63 15.10
CA ASP A 147 2.70 7.90 15.00
C ASP A 147 2.20 7.64 13.57
N GLU A 148 3.00 7.98 12.56
CA GLU A 148 2.70 7.69 11.16
C GLU A 148 2.79 6.19 10.88
N SER A 149 1.92 5.71 9.99
CA SER A 149 1.83 4.28 9.66
C SER A 149 1.67 4.03 8.16
N ALA A 150 2.21 2.90 7.70
CA ALA A 150 2.05 2.41 6.35
C ALA A 150 2.10 0.88 6.33
N ILE A 151 1.42 0.26 5.38
CA ILE A 151 1.53 -1.16 5.13
C ILE A 151 2.67 -1.42 4.14
N VAL A 152 3.49 -2.43 4.44
CA VAL A 152 4.59 -2.89 3.59
C VAL A 152 4.53 -4.39 3.37
N ARG A 153 5.08 -4.86 2.25
CA ARG A 153 5.26 -6.28 1.94
C ARG A 153 6.73 -6.69 2.10
N ILE A 154 6.97 -7.83 2.76
CA ILE A 154 8.32 -8.41 2.85
C ILE A 154 8.70 -9.05 1.52
N ASN A 155 9.72 -8.50 0.86
CA ASN A 155 10.27 -9.05 -0.40
C ASN A 155 11.79 -9.24 -0.37
N ASP A 156 12.45 -8.88 0.72
CA ASP A 156 13.90 -8.99 0.84
C ASP A 156 14.34 -9.50 2.23
N ARG A 157 15.65 -9.68 2.41
CA ARG A 157 16.27 -10.23 3.63
C ARG A 157 17.28 -9.28 4.25
N GLY A 158 17.38 -9.36 5.56
CA GLY A 158 18.11 -8.41 6.40
C GLY A 158 17.15 -7.55 7.22
N PRO A 159 17.63 -6.54 7.96
CA PRO A 159 19.04 -6.24 8.22
C PRO A 159 19.74 -7.34 9.01
N TYR A 160 21.02 -7.56 8.74
CA TYR A 160 21.87 -8.51 9.48
C TYR A 160 22.77 -7.85 10.52
N ILE A 161 22.61 -6.54 10.71
CA ILE A 161 23.41 -5.76 11.66
C ILE A 161 22.49 -5.34 12.81
N PRO A 162 22.63 -5.94 14.01
CA PRO A 162 21.92 -5.50 15.20
C PRO A 162 22.24 -4.03 15.53
N PRO A 163 21.32 -3.31 16.19
CA PRO A 163 20.04 -3.77 16.75
C PRO A 163 18.84 -3.72 15.78
N ARG A 164 19.06 -3.45 14.48
CA ARG A 164 17.96 -3.28 13.52
C ARG A 164 17.30 -4.61 13.18
N THR A 165 16.00 -4.57 12.94
CA THR A 165 15.20 -5.76 12.60
C THR A 165 14.35 -5.58 11.35
N LEU A 166 14.29 -4.37 10.79
CA LEU A 166 13.54 -4.05 9.59
C LEU A 166 14.29 -3.02 8.76
N ASP A 167 14.38 -3.21 7.45
CA ASP A 167 14.87 -2.19 6.53
C ASP A 167 13.77 -1.86 5.52
N LEU A 168 13.29 -0.63 5.55
CA LEU A 168 12.19 -0.12 4.73
C LEU A 168 12.70 0.35 3.37
N SER A 169 11.81 0.39 2.38
CA SER A 169 12.09 1.18 1.18
C SER A 169 12.16 2.68 1.50
N ARG A 170 12.79 3.45 0.60
CA ARG A 170 12.85 4.91 0.73
C ARG A 170 11.46 5.55 0.69
N GLY A 171 10.55 5.03 -0.13
CA GLY A 171 9.17 5.48 -0.25
C GLY A 171 8.43 5.38 1.07
N VAL A 172 8.54 4.23 1.74
CA VAL A 172 7.94 4.00 3.06
C VAL A 172 8.56 4.92 4.10
N ALA A 173 9.88 5.05 4.12
CA ALA A 173 10.57 5.93 5.08
C ALA A 173 10.11 7.40 4.97
N ARG A 174 9.70 7.86 3.80
CA ARG A 174 9.07 9.19 3.66
C ARG A 174 7.68 9.22 4.28
N CYS A 175 6.83 8.23 3.98
CA CYS A 175 5.47 8.15 4.54
C CYS A 175 5.49 8.09 6.07
N LEU A 176 6.47 7.40 6.66
CA LEU A 176 6.64 7.28 8.10
C LEU A 176 7.39 8.46 8.75
N ASN A 177 7.76 9.49 7.98
CA ASN A 177 8.59 10.61 8.44
C ASN A 177 9.94 10.18 9.07
N SER A 178 10.52 9.07 8.61
CA SER A 178 11.77 8.50 9.12
C SER A 178 12.97 8.64 8.19
N LYS A 179 12.77 9.11 6.95
CA LYS A 179 13.84 9.22 5.95
C LYS A 179 15.08 9.98 6.46
N GLU A 180 14.88 11.14 7.09
CA GLU A 180 15.99 11.98 7.56
C GLU A 180 16.53 11.57 8.94
N ALA A 181 15.68 10.96 9.79
CA ALA A 181 16.13 10.35 11.05
C ALA A 181 17.02 9.12 10.79
N GLY A 182 16.75 8.40 9.70
CA GLY A 182 17.53 7.24 9.23
C GLY A 182 17.18 5.95 9.96
N VAL A 183 17.20 5.96 11.30
CA VAL A 183 16.84 4.83 12.16
C VAL A 183 15.80 5.26 13.18
N VAL A 184 14.67 4.55 13.26
CA VAL A 184 13.56 4.89 14.15
C VAL A 184 13.01 3.65 14.88
N PRO A 185 12.48 3.80 16.11
CA PRO A 185 11.70 2.76 16.76
C PRO A 185 10.36 2.55 16.07
N TYR A 186 9.96 1.29 15.88
CA TYR A 186 8.70 0.94 15.25
C TYR A 186 7.90 -0.11 16.03
N ARG A 187 6.59 -0.13 15.78
CA ARG A 187 5.69 -1.26 16.02
C ARG A 187 5.23 -1.80 14.68
N ALA A 188 5.22 -3.12 14.49
CA ALA A 188 4.64 -3.76 13.31
C ALA A 188 3.56 -4.75 13.72
N VAL A 189 2.44 -4.73 13.00
CA VAL A 189 1.34 -5.70 13.12
C VAL A 189 1.27 -6.53 11.85
N ILE A 190 1.17 -7.85 11.97
CA ILE A 190 1.00 -8.76 10.83
C ILE A 190 -0.39 -8.57 10.24
N MET A 191 -0.45 -8.49 8.90
CA MET A 191 -1.69 -8.32 8.15
C MET A 191 -2.05 -9.60 7.41
N GLU A 192 -3.34 -9.93 7.36
CA GLU A 192 -3.86 -11.13 6.70
C GLU A 192 -5.04 -10.85 5.77
N PRO A 193 -5.26 -11.66 4.73
CA PRO A 193 -6.43 -11.52 3.86
C PRO A 193 -7.75 -11.60 4.61
N TYR A 194 -8.75 -10.84 4.15
CA TYR A 194 -10.12 -10.84 4.69
C TYR A 194 -10.71 -12.24 4.93
N ALA A 195 -10.45 -13.18 4.01
CA ALA A 195 -10.98 -14.54 4.08
C ALA A 195 -10.44 -15.35 5.27
N THR A 196 -9.21 -15.06 5.72
CA THR A 196 -8.55 -15.78 6.83
C THR A 196 -9.10 -15.30 8.18
N VAL A 197 -9.14 -13.99 8.40
CA VAL A 197 -9.59 -13.38 9.68
C VAL A 197 -11.07 -13.64 9.97
N ALA A 198 -11.91 -13.74 8.95
CA ALA A 198 -13.33 -14.08 9.11
C ALA A 198 -13.54 -15.54 9.59
N GLY A 199 -12.65 -16.45 9.20
CA GLY A 199 -12.66 -17.84 9.68
C GLY A 199 -12.31 -17.94 11.17
N ASP A 200 -11.24 -17.25 11.60
CA ASP A 200 -10.77 -17.30 12.99
C ASP A 200 -11.76 -16.69 13.99
N ARG A 201 -12.52 -15.65 13.59
CA ARG A 201 -13.58 -15.06 14.44
C ARG A 201 -14.82 -15.95 14.56
N ALA A 202 -15.08 -16.83 13.59
CA ALA A 202 -16.16 -17.80 13.67
C ALA A 202 -15.79 -18.95 14.63
N ASP A 203 -14.52 -19.36 14.64
CA ASP A 203 -14.03 -20.46 15.47
C ASP A 203 -13.80 -20.07 16.95
N GLN A 204 -13.55 -18.79 17.25
CA GLN A 204 -13.43 -18.30 18.64
C GLN A 204 -14.77 -18.09 19.36
N ASN A 205 -15.90 -18.21 18.67
CA ASN A 205 -17.25 -18.07 19.24
C ASN A 205 -17.98 -19.42 19.41
N MET A 206 -17.25 -20.54 19.37
CA MET A 206 -17.80 -21.89 19.57
C MET A 206 -17.32 -22.53 20.89
#